data_AF-A0A5P8NZZ6-F1
#
_entry.id   AF-A0A5P8NZZ6-F1
#
_cell.length_a   1.000
_cell.length_b   1.000
_cell.length_c   1.000
_cell.angle_alpha   90.00
_cell.angle_beta   90.00
_cell.angle_gamma   90.00
#
_symmetry.space_group_name_H-M   'P 1'
#
loop_
_entity.id
_entity.type
_entity.pdbx_description
1 polymer ?
#
loop_
_entity_poly.entity_id
_entity_poly.type
_entity_poly.pdbx_seq_one_letter_code
_entity_poly.pdbx_strand_id
1 'polypeptide(L)'
;MIKSFFLLLISFSLSFSNIQLIKKENNDSNTTLLVIGGIHGDEPGGYFAASLLATEYDIKSGNLWIVPNLNKKSIQKNTRGINGDMNRKFASLNNNDKDLKIIKEIKNIILSKNVSLVLNLHDGHGFYRKENKSKIFNPNAWGQTCVIDQCTLSPNQPFGNLNDIALTIKNRMNKSLIQSHHSFDVRNTKTKFEDEAMQLSLTYFSVTNNKPAFAIETSKNLSSLSQKVFYQLTAIEEFMKIMGITYTRNFKLDTKDISKLLENNGNLKINDNISLNLTNIKKYLSYFPLKSKDNVLEFSHPLGSFEKINDKYIIYIGNKIITTLNSQYFELGSDCPKYFKVKVDKDIGIFENTSEISVIDDFRILTDSSIRVNVIGYKSKNSKSESGIDIAHEAIVKRFSIDKDEKVFRVEYYKNNKFCSMQMVHFR
;
A
#
# COMPACT_ATOMS: atom_id res chain seq x y z
N MET A 1 -23.54 23.49 2.35
CA MET A 1 -23.57 22.05 2.04
C MET A 1 -22.42 21.38 2.79
N ILE A 2 -22.71 20.80 3.96
CA ILE A 2 -21.73 20.34 4.93
C ILE A 2 -21.13 19.02 4.41
N LYS A 3 -19.83 19.02 4.05
CA LYS A 3 -19.09 17.81 3.72
C LYS A 3 -18.81 17.05 5.01
N SER A 4 -19.56 15.97 5.24
CA SER A 4 -19.30 15.03 6.33
C SER A 4 -17.98 14.31 6.08
N PHE A 5 -16.98 14.58 6.90
CA PHE A 5 -15.74 13.80 6.95
C PHE A 5 -16.07 12.44 7.57
N PHE A 6 -16.03 11.37 6.79
CA PHE A 6 -16.16 10.02 7.31
C PHE A 6 -14.82 9.62 7.94
N LEU A 7 -14.75 9.62 9.26
CA LEU A 7 -13.57 9.19 10.01
C LEU A 7 -13.54 7.66 9.98
N LEU A 8 -12.66 7.08 9.16
CA LEU A 8 -12.40 5.65 9.15
C LEU A 8 -11.68 5.28 10.46
N LEU A 9 -12.43 4.75 11.43
CA LEU A 9 -11.88 4.19 12.67
C LEU A 9 -11.13 2.90 12.34
N ILE A 10 -9.82 3.01 12.12
CA ILE A 10 -8.92 1.85 12.09
C ILE A 10 -8.60 1.49 13.53
N SER A 11 -9.34 0.58 14.12
CA SER A 11 -9.02 0.00 15.43
C SER A 11 -7.81 -0.92 15.29
N PHE A 12 -6.61 -0.42 15.61
CA PHE A 12 -5.42 -1.24 15.80
C PHE A 12 -5.49 -1.91 17.17
N SER A 13 -5.89 -3.18 17.21
CA SER A 13 -5.48 -4.05 18.31
C SER A 13 -3.97 -4.30 18.16
N LEU A 14 -3.19 -3.99 19.20
CA LEU A 14 -1.77 -4.34 19.32
C LEU A 14 -1.61 -5.86 19.51
N SER A 15 -2.00 -6.61 18.49
CA SER A 15 -1.38 -7.89 18.17
C SER A 15 -0.42 -7.62 17.02
N PHE A 16 0.86 -7.98 17.18
CA PHE A 16 1.82 -8.00 16.07
C PHE A 16 1.42 -9.10 15.09
N SER A 17 0.36 -8.85 14.32
CA SER A 17 -0.05 -9.68 13.20
C SER A 17 1.04 -9.62 12.13
N ASN A 18 1.40 -10.77 11.55
CA ASN A 18 2.44 -10.83 10.53
C ASN A 18 1.86 -10.46 9.15
N ILE A 19 0.54 -10.32 9.05
CA ILE A 19 -0.20 -10.04 7.83
C ILE A 19 -1.06 -8.79 8.03
N GLN A 20 -0.96 -7.85 7.11
CA GLN A 20 -1.92 -6.75 7.07
C GLN A 20 -3.23 -7.24 6.46
N LEU A 21 -4.25 -7.49 7.29
CA LEU A 21 -5.60 -7.80 6.85
C LEU A 21 -6.49 -6.55 6.99
N ILE A 22 -6.98 -6.04 5.87
CA ILE A 22 -7.92 -4.92 5.82
C ILE A 22 -9.31 -5.49 5.55
N LYS A 23 -10.25 -5.24 6.45
CA LYS A 23 -11.63 -5.72 6.33
C LYS A 23 -12.57 -4.56 6.04
N LYS A 24 -13.34 -4.67 4.97
CA LYS A 24 -14.47 -3.80 4.64
C LYS A 24 -15.73 -4.66 4.73
N GLU A 25 -16.38 -4.62 5.89
CA GLU A 25 -17.51 -5.49 6.24
C GLU A 25 -18.81 -4.70 6.38
N ASN A 26 -19.91 -5.32 5.95
CA ASN A 26 -21.27 -4.87 6.10
C ASN A 26 -22.08 -6.00 6.77
N ASN A 27 -23.01 -5.64 7.65
CA ASN A 27 -23.83 -6.63 8.38
C ASN A 27 -24.98 -7.19 7.53
N ASP A 28 -25.09 -6.78 6.27
CA ASP A 28 -26.19 -7.14 5.37
C ASP A 28 -25.98 -8.48 4.64
N SER A 29 -24.78 -9.04 4.72
CA SER A 29 -24.43 -10.28 4.03
C SER A 29 -23.26 -11.01 4.70
N ASN A 30 -23.28 -12.34 4.61
CA ASN A 30 -22.17 -13.20 5.02
C ASN A 30 -21.23 -13.56 3.85
N THR A 31 -21.42 -12.96 2.68
CA THR A 31 -20.58 -13.19 1.50
C THR A 31 -19.33 -12.32 1.53
N THR A 32 -18.16 -12.95 1.62
CA THR A 32 -16.87 -12.25 1.65
C THR A 32 -15.96 -12.71 0.52
N LEU A 33 -15.50 -11.75 -0.28
CA LEU A 33 -14.37 -11.93 -1.20
C LEU A 33 -13.06 -11.65 -0.44
N LEU A 34 -12.14 -12.60 -0.43
CA LEU A 34 -10.78 -12.41 0.07
C LEU A 34 -9.83 -12.18 -1.12
N VAL A 35 -9.23 -10.99 -1.20
CA VAL A 35 -8.25 -10.62 -2.22
C VAL A 35 -6.85 -10.59 -1.61
N ILE A 36 -5.93 -11.35 -2.19
CA ILE A 36 -4.56 -11.50 -1.71
C ILE A 36 -3.60 -11.05 -2.81
N GLY A 37 -2.76 -10.06 -2.51
CA GLY A 37 -1.70 -9.56 -3.39
C GLY A 37 -0.32 -9.71 -2.77
N GLY A 38 0.69 -9.80 -3.64
CA GLY A 38 2.08 -9.69 -3.23
C GLY A 38 2.62 -10.91 -2.48
N ILE A 39 2.16 -12.11 -2.84
CA ILE A 39 2.83 -13.36 -2.46
C ILE A 39 4.26 -13.43 -3.05
N HIS A 40 4.43 -12.87 -4.25
CA HIS A 40 5.72 -12.57 -4.86
C HIS A 40 5.99 -11.06 -4.86
N GLY A 41 7.24 -10.68 -4.57
CA GLY A 41 7.62 -9.27 -4.46
C GLY A 41 7.89 -8.55 -5.77
N ASP A 42 8.16 -9.29 -6.85
CA ASP A 42 8.44 -8.77 -8.19
C ASP A 42 7.19 -8.72 -9.10
N GLU A 43 6.00 -8.79 -8.51
CA GLU A 43 4.70 -8.83 -9.19
C GLU A 43 3.82 -7.62 -8.80
N PRO A 44 4.20 -6.40 -9.22
CA PRO A 44 3.60 -5.16 -8.74
C PRO A 44 2.14 -4.94 -9.15
N GLY A 45 1.66 -5.54 -10.23
CA GLY A 45 0.26 -5.42 -10.63
C GLY A 45 -0.69 -5.89 -9.53
N GLY A 46 -0.42 -7.07 -8.96
CA GLY A 46 -1.24 -7.66 -7.90
C GLY A 46 -1.29 -6.82 -6.62
N TYR A 47 -0.15 -6.47 -6.04
CA TYR A 47 -0.13 -5.75 -4.76
C TYR A 47 -0.54 -4.27 -4.86
N PHE A 48 -0.26 -3.58 -5.98
CA PHE A 48 -0.78 -2.23 -6.17
C PHE A 48 -2.30 -2.22 -6.42
N ALA A 49 -2.85 -3.22 -7.13
CA ALA A 49 -4.30 -3.34 -7.28
C ALA A 49 -4.98 -3.59 -5.92
N ALA A 50 -4.45 -4.49 -5.09
CA ALA A 50 -4.95 -4.71 -3.74
C ALA A 50 -4.84 -3.45 -2.86
N SER A 51 -3.78 -2.65 -3.03
CA SER A 51 -3.65 -1.36 -2.32
C SER A 51 -4.71 -0.35 -2.74
N LEU A 52 -4.95 -0.17 -4.04
CA LEU A 52 -6.01 0.74 -4.52
C LEU A 52 -7.40 0.24 -4.13
N LEU A 53 -7.61 -1.07 -4.10
CA LEU A 53 -8.84 -1.67 -3.59
C LEU A 53 -9.07 -1.31 -2.10
N ALA A 54 -8.00 -1.22 -1.31
CA ALA A 54 -8.09 -0.83 0.09
C ALA A 54 -8.38 0.67 0.28
N THR A 55 -7.82 1.54 -0.56
CA THR A 55 -7.89 3.00 -0.36
C THR A 55 -8.99 3.69 -1.17
N GLU A 56 -9.32 3.20 -2.37
CA GLU A 56 -10.15 3.91 -3.35
C GLU A 56 -11.56 3.32 -3.53
N TYR A 57 -11.86 2.20 -2.87
CA TYR A 57 -13.16 1.53 -2.94
C TYR A 57 -13.88 1.60 -1.60
N ASP A 58 -15.16 1.91 -1.68
CA ASP A 58 -16.09 1.90 -0.55
C ASP A 58 -17.16 0.81 -0.80
N ILE A 59 -17.21 -0.19 0.07
CA ILE A 59 -18.05 -1.38 -0.10
C ILE A 59 -19.40 -1.12 0.56
N LYS A 60 -20.47 -1.18 -0.24
CA LYS A 60 -21.82 -0.80 0.17
C LYS A 60 -22.69 -1.97 0.60
N SER A 61 -22.40 -3.17 0.10
CA SER A 61 -23.11 -4.41 0.45
C SER A 61 -22.20 -5.60 0.23
N GLY A 62 -22.32 -6.62 1.09
CA GLY A 62 -21.34 -7.71 1.13
C GLY A 62 -20.01 -7.28 1.73
N ASN A 63 -19.05 -8.21 1.73
CA ASN A 63 -17.78 -8.02 2.44
C ASN A 63 -16.58 -8.20 1.51
N LEU A 64 -15.55 -7.42 1.77
CA LEU A 64 -14.27 -7.50 1.09
C LEU A 64 -13.14 -7.52 2.11
N TRP A 65 -12.35 -8.58 2.09
CA TRP A 65 -11.14 -8.72 2.88
C TRP A 65 -9.92 -8.64 1.97
N ILE A 66 -8.90 -7.88 2.38
CA ILE A 66 -7.77 -7.54 1.53
C ILE A 66 -6.46 -7.79 2.29
N VAL A 67 -5.57 -8.58 1.68
CA VAL A 67 -4.18 -8.73 2.10
C VAL A 67 -3.31 -8.13 0.99
N PRO A 68 -2.87 -6.86 1.09
CA PRO A 68 -2.21 -6.19 -0.03
C PRO A 68 -0.74 -6.55 -0.18
N ASN A 69 -0.08 -7.09 0.85
CA ASN A 69 1.38 -7.22 0.93
C ASN A 69 1.83 -8.52 1.63
N LEU A 70 1.29 -9.67 1.22
CA LEU A 70 1.52 -10.95 1.90
C LEU A 70 3.02 -11.24 2.16
N ASN A 71 3.88 -10.95 1.20
CA ASN A 71 5.34 -11.08 1.30
C ASN A 71 6.04 -9.71 1.33
N LYS A 72 5.68 -8.87 2.32
CA LYS A 72 6.15 -7.48 2.47
C LYS A 72 7.65 -7.28 2.27
N LYS A 73 8.50 -8.16 2.82
CA LYS A 73 9.96 -8.06 2.67
C LYS A 73 10.44 -8.34 1.25
N SER A 74 9.82 -9.30 0.54
CA SER A 74 10.17 -9.56 -0.86
C SER A 74 9.69 -8.45 -1.77
N ILE A 75 8.51 -7.87 -1.51
CA ILE A 75 8.00 -6.68 -2.19
C ILE A 75 9.01 -5.53 -2.08
N GLN A 76 9.46 -5.23 -0.87
CA GLN A 76 10.43 -4.17 -0.61
C GLN A 76 11.76 -4.38 -1.37
N LYS A 77 12.22 -5.63 -1.47
CA LYS A 77 13.45 -5.97 -2.20
C LYS A 77 13.23 -6.17 -3.71
N ASN A 78 12.00 -6.05 -4.19
CA ASN A 78 11.61 -6.33 -5.57
C ASN A 78 12.09 -7.70 -6.06
N THR A 79 11.97 -8.72 -5.20
CA THR A 79 12.36 -10.10 -5.53
C THR A 79 11.16 -11.03 -5.43
N ARG A 80 11.17 -12.15 -6.17
CA ARG A 80 10.09 -13.13 -6.13
C ARG A 80 9.82 -13.65 -4.71
N GLY A 81 10.87 -14.01 -3.97
CA GLY A 81 10.75 -14.48 -2.60
C GLY A 81 12.11 -14.57 -1.90
N ILE A 82 12.34 -13.73 -0.89
CA ILE A 82 13.64 -13.68 -0.18
C ILE A 82 13.94 -14.95 0.63
N ASN A 83 12.91 -15.75 0.94
CA ASN A 83 13.00 -16.99 1.69
C ASN A 83 12.58 -18.20 0.84
N GLY A 84 12.70 -18.09 -0.50
CA GLY A 84 12.15 -19.06 -1.46
C GLY A 84 10.75 -18.66 -1.96
N ASP A 85 10.19 -19.45 -2.88
CA ASP A 85 8.86 -19.22 -3.45
C ASP A 85 7.78 -19.48 -2.39
N MET A 86 7.14 -18.41 -1.90
CA MET A 86 6.12 -18.49 -0.87
C MET A 86 4.87 -19.26 -1.35
N ASN A 87 4.57 -19.23 -2.64
CA ASN A 87 3.46 -19.98 -3.24
C ASN A 87 3.81 -21.47 -3.46
N ARG A 88 4.88 -21.97 -2.82
CA ARG A 88 5.20 -23.40 -2.70
C ARG A 88 5.20 -23.89 -1.25
N LYS A 89 4.62 -23.10 -0.34
CA LYS A 89 4.66 -23.36 1.12
C LYS A 89 3.30 -23.72 1.71
N PHE A 90 2.29 -24.01 0.89
CA PHE A 90 0.92 -24.24 1.35
C PHE A 90 0.54 -25.71 1.59
N ALA A 91 1.40 -26.67 1.26
CA ALA A 91 1.23 -28.07 1.67
C ALA A 91 1.96 -28.33 3.00
N SER A 92 2.97 -29.22 3.02
CA SER A 92 3.90 -29.40 4.14
C SER A 92 4.91 -28.26 4.18
N LEU A 93 5.18 -27.75 5.38
CA LEU A 93 6.14 -26.67 5.61
C LEU A 93 7.05 -27.01 6.77
N ASN A 94 8.35 -26.78 6.60
CA ASN A 94 9.34 -26.99 7.65
C ASN A 94 9.08 -26.05 8.84
N ASN A 95 9.17 -26.56 10.07
CA ASN A 95 9.02 -25.79 11.30
C ASN A 95 10.06 -24.66 11.45
N ASN A 96 11.18 -24.73 10.72
CA ASN A 96 12.22 -23.70 10.71
C ASN A 96 12.10 -22.72 9.52
N ASP A 97 11.04 -22.82 8.70
CA ASP A 97 10.84 -21.89 7.58
C ASP A 97 10.57 -20.46 8.10
N LYS A 98 11.29 -19.49 7.54
CA LYS A 98 11.19 -18.07 7.93
C LYS A 98 9.80 -17.47 7.68
N ASP A 99 9.02 -18.07 6.77
CA ASP A 99 7.66 -17.64 6.42
C ASP A 99 6.58 -18.42 7.20
N LEU A 100 6.95 -19.37 8.07
CA LEU A 100 6.00 -20.27 8.76
C LEU A 100 4.85 -19.53 9.45
N LYS A 101 5.14 -18.43 10.15
CA LYS A 101 4.11 -17.64 10.86
C LYS A 101 3.12 -17.00 9.88
N ILE A 102 3.63 -16.38 8.82
CA ILE A 102 2.81 -15.77 7.75
C ILE A 102 1.96 -16.85 7.07
N ILE A 103 2.56 -17.99 6.71
CA ILE A 103 1.82 -19.08 6.06
C ILE A 103 0.69 -19.62 6.96
N LYS A 104 0.96 -19.85 8.25
CA LYS A 104 -0.09 -20.29 9.19
C LYS A 104 -1.21 -19.26 9.31
N GLU A 105 -0.84 -17.98 9.40
CA GLU A 105 -1.80 -16.89 9.53
C GLU A 105 -2.68 -16.73 8.29
N ILE A 106 -2.11 -16.76 7.07
CA ILE A 106 -2.91 -16.66 5.83
C ILE A 106 -3.80 -17.89 5.63
N LYS A 107 -3.32 -19.10 5.98
CA LYS A 107 -4.14 -20.32 5.95
C LYS A 107 -5.35 -20.16 6.87
N ASN A 108 -5.17 -19.65 8.09
CA ASN A 108 -6.28 -19.38 9.01
C ASN A 108 -7.27 -18.35 8.46
N ILE A 109 -6.78 -17.29 7.80
CA ILE A 109 -7.64 -16.29 7.16
C ILE A 109 -8.46 -16.94 6.02
N ILE A 110 -7.82 -17.73 5.15
CA ILE A 110 -8.48 -18.47 4.06
C ILE A 110 -9.56 -19.42 4.58
N LEU A 111 -9.27 -20.15 5.66
CA LEU A 111 -10.19 -21.12 6.26
C LEU A 111 -11.30 -20.49 7.10
N SER A 112 -11.25 -19.17 7.34
CA SER A 112 -12.28 -18.46 8.08
C SER A 112 -13.67 -18.75 7.51
N LYS A 113 -14.66 -18.96 8.39
CA LYS A 113 -16.05 -19.23 8.00
C LYS A 113 -16.65 -18.09 7.18
N ASN A 114 -16.20 -16.86 7.42
CA ASN A 114 -16.71 -15.68 6.74
C ASN A 114 -16.20 -15.57 5.29
N VAL A 115 -15.08 -16.22 4.94
CA VAL A 115 -14.51 -16.16 3.58
C VAL A 115 -15.28 -17.11 2.65
N SER A 116 -15.89 -16.54 1.61
CA SER A 116 -16.72 -17.28 0.64
C SER A 116 -15.96 -17.62 -0.65
N LEU A 117 -15.02 -16.77 -1.07
CA LEU A 117 -14.19 -16.97 -2.26
C LEU A 117 -12.83 -16.30 -2.06
N VAL A 118 -11.76 -16.94 -2.56
CA VAL A 118 -10.39 -16.44 -2.50
C VAL A 118 -9.90 -16.06 -3.90
N LEU A 119 -9.31 -14.87 -4.02
CA LEU A 119 -8.68 -14.38 -5.23
C LEU A 119 -7.21 -14.06 -4.95
N ASN A 120 -6.30 -14.75 -5.63
CA ASN A 120 -4.86 -14.55 -5.50
C ASN A 120 -4.33 -13.81 -6.74
N LEU A 121 -3.75 -12.62 -6.55
CA LEU A 121 -3.33 -11.74 -7.64
C LEU A 121 -1.85 -11.90 -7.95
N HIS A 122 -1.52 -12.12 -9.22
CA HIS A 122 -0.15 -12.34 -9.70
C HIS A 122 0.16 -11.54 -10.98
N ASP A 123 1.45 -11.39 -11.25
CA ASP A 123 1.92 -11.00 -12.57
C ASP A 123 2.66 -12.18 -13.22
N GLY A 124 2.13 -12.72 -14.30
CA GLY A 124 2.65 -13.89 -14.99
C GLY A 124 3.49 -13.53 -16.21
N HIS A 125 4.53 -14.32 -16.51
CA HIS A 125 5.31 -14.13 -17.73
C HIS A 125 4.46 -14.36 -19.00
N GLY A 126 4.69 -13.56 -20.05
CA GLY A 126 4.08 -13.73 -21.36
C GLY A 126 2.56 -13.52 -21.37
N PHE A 127 1.94 -13.94 -22.44
CA PHE A 127 0.51 -13.95 -22.69
C PHE A 127 0.11 -15.39 -23.01
N TYR A 128 -0.68 -16.00 -22.15
CA TYR A 128 -1.11 -17.38 -22.35
C TYR A 128 -1.89 -17.53 -23.66
N ARG A 129 -1.55 -18.54 -24.45
CA ARG A 129 -2.28 -18.97 -25.64
C ARG A 129 -2.30 -20.49 -25.69
N LYS A 130 -3.42 -21.07 -26.14
CA LYS A 130 -3.53 -22.53 -26.32
C LYS A 130 -2.51 -23.09 -27.33
N GLU A 131 -2.13 -22.27 -28.30
CA GLU A 131 -1.13 -22.59 -29.32
C GLU A 131 0.14 -21.77 -29.11
N ASN A 132 1.28 -22.35 -29.48
CA ASN A 132 2.54 -21.64 -29.47
C ASN A 132 2.64 -20.70 -30.67
N LYS A 133 2.62 -19.38 -30.42
CA LYS A 133 2.70 -18.34 -31.44
C LYS A 133 4.03 -17.59 -31.38
N SER A 134 4.61 -17.42 -30.19
CA SER A 134 5.95 -16.85 -30.01
C SER A 134 6.50 -17.10 -28.60
N LYS A 135 7.73 -16.63 -28.35
CA LYS A 135 8.37 -16.66 -27.01
C LYS A 135 7.51 -16.05 -25.89
N ILE A 136 6.67 -15.07 -26.20
CA ILE A 136 5.78 -14.43 -25.23
C ILE A 136 4.30 -14.76 -25.44
N PHE A 137 3.91 -15.43 -26.53
CA PHE A 137 2.53 -15.87 -26.78
C PHE A 137 2.50 -17.40 -26.91
N ASN A 138 2.31 -18.13 -25.82
CA ASN A 138 2.42 -19.59 -25.83
C ASN A 138 1.68 -20.27 -24.66
N PRO A 139 1.58 -21.62 -24.67
CA PRO A 139 0.86 -22.37 -23.63
C PRO A 139 1.54 -22.40 -22.26
N ASN A 140 2.82 -22.04 -22.17
CA ASN A 140 3.57 -22.02 -20.91
C ASN A 140 3.55 -20.64 -20.22
N ALA A 141 3.03 -19.61 -20.90
CA ALA A 141 2.82 -18.30 -20.32
C ALA A 141 1.65 -18.33 -19.32
N TRP A 142 1.72 -17.43 -18.35
CA TRP A 142 0.71 -17.27 -17.30
C TRP A 142 -0.11 -16.00 -17.48
N GLY A 143 0.47 -14.95 -18.07
CA GLY A 143 -0.18 -13.65 -18.15
C GLY A 143 -1.47 -13.64 -18.98
N GLN A 144 -2.40 -12.79 -18.56
CA GLN A 144 -3.77 -12.69 -19.03
C GLN A 144 -4.54 -14.00 -18.87
N THR A 145 -4.53 -14.58 -17.67
CA THR A 145 -5.36 -15.76 -17.38
C THR A 145 -6.18 -15.63 -16.10
N CYS A 146 -7.34 -16.29 -16.12
CA CYS A 146 -8.03 -16.70 -14.91
C CYS A 146 -7.68 -18.18 -14.67
N VAL A 147 -6.94 -18.43 -13.60
CA VAL A 147 -6.41 -19.76 -13.27
C VAL A 147 -7.32 -20.44 -12.25
N ILE A 148 -7.63 -21.71 -12.52
CA ILE A 148 -8.35 -22.61 -11.61
C ILE A 148 -7.59 -23.92 -11.44
N ASP A 149 -7.66 -24.49 -10.24
CA ASP A 149 -7.02 -25.77 -9.92
C ASP A 149 -7.82 -27.00 -10.38
N GLN A 150 -9.15 -26.84 -10.43
CA GLN A 150 -10.12 -27.86 -10.81
C GLN A 150 -11.44 -27.20 -11.27
N CYS A 151 -12.31 -27.94 -11.96
CA CYS A 151 -13.54 -27.37 -12.51
C CYS A 151 -14.61 -27.07 -11.45
N THR A 152 -14.78 -27.97 -10.47
CA THR A 152 -15.86 -27.89 -9.49
C THR A 152 -15.40 -28.29 -8.09
N LEU A 153 -16.06 -27.75 -7.07
CA LEU A 153 -15.97 -28.18 -5.67
C LEU A 153 -17.17 -29.08 -5.31
N SER A 154 -17.39 -29.34 -4.02
CA SER A 154 -18.56 -30.10 -3.56
C SER A 154 -19.88 -29.46 -4.06
N PRO A 155 -20.91 -30.26 -4.45
CA PRO A 155 -22.10 -29.75 -5.13
C PRO A 155 -22.84 -28.60 -4.43
N ASN A 156 -22.79 -28.56 -3.09
CA ASN A 156 -23.49 -27.54 -2.29
C ASN A 156 -22.58 -26.38 -1.85
N GLN A 157 -21.32 -26.33 -2.30
CA GLN A 157 -20.41 -25.24 -1.96
C GLN A 157 -20.78 -24.00 -2.80
N PRO A 158 -21.20 -22.88 -2.18
CA PRO A 158 -21.43 -21.64 -2.91
C PRO A 158 -20.20 -21.24 -3.71
N PHE A 159 -20.41 -20.76 -4.94
CA PHE A 159 -19.36 -20.47 -5.92
C PHE A 159 -18.46 -21.68 -6.27
N GLY A 160 -18.94 -22.91 -6.04
CA GLY A 160 -18.18 -24.13 -6.27
C GLY A 160 -17.99 -24.51 -7.74
N ASN A 161 -18.73 -23.93 -8.68
CA ASN A 161 -18.53 -24.16 -10.11
C ASN A 161 -17.46 -23.20 -10.68
N LEU A 162 -16.20 -23.55 -10.44
CA LEU A 162 -15.05 -22.69 -10.75
C LEU A 162 -14.89 -22.47 -12.26
N ASN A 163 -15.13 -23.50 -13.08
CA ASN A 163 -15.01 -23.38 -14.52
C ASN A 163 -16.00 -22.35 -15.12
N ASP A 164 -17.27 -22.38 -14.71
CA ASP A 164 -18.28 -21.47 -15.26
C ASP A 164 -18.05 -20.02 -14.81
N ILE A 165 -17.60 -19.83 -13.56
CA ILE A 165 -17.16 -18.54 -13.06
C ILE A 165 -15.96 -18.04 -13.88
N ALA A 166 -14.91 -18.85 -14.06
CA ALA A 166 -13.72 -18.46 -14.81
C ALA A 166 -14.03 -18.10 -16.27
N LEU A 167 -14.90 -18.88 -16.93
CA LEU A 167 -15.37 -18.58 -18.29
C LEU A 167 -16.17 -17.28 -18.35
N THR A 168 -17.01 -17.02 -17.35
CA THR A 168 -17.76 -15.76 -17.23
C THR A 168 -16.82 -14.58 -17.07
N ILE A 169 -15.84 -14.67 -16.16
CA ILE A 169 -14.81 -13.64 -15.95
C ILE A 169 -14.05 -13.38 -17.25
N LYS A 170 -13.51 -14.43 -17.88
CA LYS A 170 -12.82 -14.34 -19.18
C LYS A 170 -13.66 -13.57 -20.21
N ASN A 171 -14.91 -13.97 -20.40
CA ASN A 171 -15.79 -13.37 -21.39
C ASN A 171 -16.09 -11.90 -21.10
N ARG A 172 -16.25 -11.51 -19.82
CA ARG A 172 -16.50 -10.12 -19.43
C ARG A 172 -15.26 -9.25 -19.54
N MET A 173 -14.09 -9.74 -19.10
CA MET A 173 -12.83 -9.03 -19.24
C MET A 173 -12.47 -8.77 -20.71
N ASN A 174 -12.74 -9.73 -21.59
CA ASN A 174 -12.48 -9.60 -23.02
C ASN A 174 -13.37 -8.58 -23.75
N LYS A 175 -14.38 -8.00 -23.09
CA LYS A 175 -15.17 -6.87 -23.64
C LYS A 175 -14.49 -5.51 -23.47
N SER A 176 -13.51 -5.42 -22.58
CA SER A 176 -12.87 -4.16 -22.18
C SER A 176 -11.34 -4.26 -22.24
N LEU A 177 -10.83 -4.65 -23.41
CA LEU A 177 -9.40 -4.78 -23.64
C LEU A 177 -8.76 -3.45 -24.01
N ILE A 178 -7.61 -3.15 -23.40
CA ILE A 178 -6.77 -2.00 -23.80
C ILE A 178 -6.21 -2.23 -25.21
N GLN A 179 -5.80 -3.46 -25.50
CA GLN A 179 -5.34 -3.90 -26.81
C GLN A 179 -5.86 -5.31 -27.07
N SER A 180 -6.19 -5.63 -28.32
CA SER A 180 -6.79 -6.92 -28.69
C SER A 180 -5.97 -8.13 -28.22
N HIS A 181 -4.64 -8.04 -28.28
CA HIS A 181 -3.75 -9.12 -27.84
C HIS A 181 -3.63 -9.24 -26.31
N HIS A 182 -4.24 -8.36 -25.52
CA HIS A 182 -4.35 -8.52 -24.07
C HIS A 182 -5.49 -9.47 -23.65
N SER A 183 -6.12 -10.16 -24.61
CA SER A 183 -7.19 -11.11 -24.36
C SER A 183 -6.84 -12.13 -23.28
N PHE A 184 -7.78 -12.32 -22.35
CA PHE A 184 -7.75 -13.34 -21.31
C PHE A 184 -8.23 -14.70 -21.81
N ASP A 185 -7.70 -15.75 -21.20
CA ASP A 185 -8.26 -17.10 -21.28
C ASP A 185 -8.37 -17.76 -19.90
N VAL A 186 -9.05 -18.90 -19.83
CA VAL A 186 -9.07 -19.75 -18.63
C VAL A 186 -7.93 -20.76 -18.70
N ARG A 187 -7.14 -20.85 -17.63
CA ARG A 187 -6.12 -21.89 -17.45
C ARG A 187 -6.54 -22.81 -16.32
N ASN A 188 -6.99 -24.02 -16.66
CA ASN A 188 -7.20 -25.07 -15.68
C ASN A 188 -5.90 -25.88 -15.54
N THR A 189 -5.25 -25.81 -14.39
CA THR A 189 -3.99 -26.53 -14.12
C THR A 189 -4.22 -28.00 -13.79
N LYS A 190 -5.47 -28.40 -13.52
CA LYS A 190 -5.84 -29.76 -13.07
C LYS A 190 -4.88 -30.26 -11.98
N THR A 191 -4.64 -29.40 -11.00
CA THR A 191 -3.49 -29.44 -10.09
C THR A 191 -3.28 -30.79 -9.42
N LYS A 192 -4.36 -31.46 -9.02
CA LYS A 192 -4.30 -32.78 -8.39
C LYS A 192 -3.60 -33.85 -9.25
N PHE A 193 -3.71 -33.75 -10.57
CA PHE A 193 -3.31 -34.80 -11.51
C PHE A 193 -2.13 -34.42 -12.39
N GLU A 194 -1.96 -33.15 -12.72
CA GLU A 194 -1.05 -32.73 -13.80
C GLU A 194 0.02 -31.71 -13.38
N ASP A 195 -0.04 -31.11 -12.17
CA ASP A 195 0.89 -30.05 -11.77
C ASP A 195 1.34 -30.16 -10.30
N GLU A 196 2.43 -30.91 -10.07
CA GLU A 196 3.02 -31.14 -8.75
C GLU A 196 3.46 -29.83 -8.06
N ALA A 197 3.90 -28.84 -8.84
CA ALA A 197 4.33 -27.55 -8.29
C ALA A 197 3.12 -26.77 -7.75
N MET A 198 1.98 -26.81 -8.45
CA MET A 198 0.75 -26.16 -8.00
C MET A 198 0.10 -26.86 -6.81
N GLN A 199 0.41 -28.13 -6.53
CA GLN A 199 -0.09 -28.81 -5.32
C GLN A 199 0.42 -28.16 -4.02
N LEU A 200 1.46 -27.34 -4.11
CA LEU A 200 2.04 -26.59 -3.00
C LEU A 200 1.51 -25.15 -2.89
N SER A 201 0.56 -24.76 -3.74
CA SER A 201 0.08 -23.39 -3.91
C SER A 201 -1.06 -22.99 -2.99
N LEU A 202 -1.26 -21.67 -2.86
CA LEU A 202 -2.33 -21.07 -2.07
C LEU A 202 -3.72 -21.45 -2.57
N THR A 203 -3.95 -21.39 -3.88
CA THR A 203 -5.27 -21.70 -4.46
C THR A 203 -5.57 -23.19 -4.33
N TYR A 204 -4.58 -24.06 -4.50
CA TYR A 204 -4.77 -25.49 -4.26
C TYR A 204 -5.08 -25.83 -2.80
N PHE A 205 -4.38 -25.20 -1.85
CA PHE A 205 -4.73 -25.31 -0.43
C PHE A 205 -6.17 -24.85 -0.16
N SER A 206 -6.64 -23.80 -0.84
CA SER A 206 -8.00 -23.30 -0.68
C SER A 206 -9.04 -24.30 -1.21
N VAL A 207 -8.89 -24.79 -2.44
CA VAL A 207 -9.87 -25.73 -3.04
C VAL A 207 -9.90 -27.09 -2.34
N THR A 208 -8.75 -27.58 -1.84
CA THR A 208 -8.69 -28.83 -1.06
C THR A 208 -9.39 -28.72 0.30
N ASN A 209 -9.57 -27.49 0.80
CA ASN A 209 -10.39 -27.18 1.97
C ASN A 209 -11.80 -26.70 1.60
N ASN A 210 -12.27 -27.04 0.40
CA ASN A 210 -13.60 -26.71 -0.12
C ASN A 210 -13.89 -25.19 -0.13
N LYS A 211 -12.86 -24.35 -0.30
CA LYS A 211 -12.98 -22.91 -0.52
C LYS A 211 -12.82 -22.59 -2.01
N PRO A 212 -13.81 -21.96 -2.68
CA PRO A 212 -13.65 -21.45 -4.04
C PRO A 212 -12.44 -20.55 -4.15
N ALA A 213 -11.54 -20.84 -5.09
CA ALA A 213 -10.31 -20.07 -5.24
C ALA A 213 -9.90 -19.94 -6.71
N PHE A 214 -9.36 -18.76 -7.02
CA PHE A 214 -8.91 -18.39 -8.36
C PHE A 214 -7.60 -17.62 -8.23
N ALA A 215 -6.74 -17.73 -9.24
CA ALA A 215 -5.66 -16.78 -9.44
C ALA A 215 -5.91 -15.92 -10.69
N ILE A 216 -5.57 -14.63 -10.60
CA ILE A 216 -5.60 -13.71 -11.73
C ILE A 216 -4.18 -13.29 -12.05
N GLU A 217 -3.75 -13.70 -13.24
CA GLU A 217 -2.41 -13.46 -13.75
C GLU A 217 -2.49 -12.36 -14.80
N THR A 218 -1.94 -11.18 -14.52
CA THR A 218 -1.73 -10.15 -15.56
C THR A 218 -0.35 -10.30 -16.16
N SER A 219 -0.16 -9.96 -17.44
CA SER A 219 1.14 -10.18 -18.07
C SER A 219 2.22 -9.24 -17.51
N LYS A 220 3.39 -9.80 -17.15
CA LYS A 220 4.62 -9.03 -16.91
C LYS A 220 5.05 -8.22 -18.14
N ASN A 221 4.61 -8.61 -19.34
CA ASN A 221 4.89 -7.93 -20.61
C ASN A 221 3.90 -6.81 -20.94
N LEU A 222 2.93 -6.49 -20.06
CA LEU A 222 2.15 -5.26 -20.18
C LEU A 222 3.07 -4.04 -20.04
N SER A 223 2.80 -3.01 -20.85
CA SER A 223 3.71 -1.87 -21.02
C SER A 223 3.88 -0.98 -19.78
N SER A 224 2.94 -1.04 -18.82
CA SER A 224 2.99 -0.20 -17.63
C SER A 224 2.30 -0.86 -16.43
N LEU A 225 2.67 -0.39 -15.23
CA LEU A 225 2.02 -0.81 -13.99
C LEU A 225 0.51 -0.50 -13.99
N SER A 226 0.10 0.65 -14.54
CA SER A 226 -1.32 1.01 -14.59
C SER A 226 -2.14 0.07 -15.47
N GLN A 227 -1.56 -0.51 -16.54
CA GLN A 227 -2.23 -1.57 -17.32
C GLN A 227 -2.42 -2.86 -16.53
N LYS A 228 -1.40 -3.27 -15.76
CA LYS A 228 -1.50 -4.46 -14.90
C LYS A 228 -2.58 -4.27 -13.85
N VAL A 229 -2.53 -3.13 -13.14
CA VAL A 229 -3.51 -2.76 -12.11
C VAL A 229 -4.92 -2.63 -12.69
N PHE A 230 -5.07 -2.06 -13.89
CA PHE A 230 -6.36 -1.98 -14.59
C PHE A 230 -7.00 -3.36 -14.76
N TYR A 231 -6.25 -4.34 -15.27
CA TYR A 231 -6.81 -5.67 -15.47
C TYR A 231 -7.07 -6.41 -14.17
N GLN A 232 -6.21 -6.26 -13.15
CA GLN A 232 -6.46 -6.82 -11.82
C GLN A 232 -7.75 -6.26 -11.21
N LEU A 233 -7.92 -4.93 -11.19
CA LEU A 233 -9.13 -4.29 -10.68
C LEU A 233 -10.37 -4.67 -11.49
N THR A 234 -10.26 -4.74 -12.82
CA THR A 234 -11.36 -5.19 -13.68
C THR A 234 -11.80 -6.61 -13.31
N ALA A 235 -10.87 -7.54 -13.10
CA ALA A 235 -11.19 -8.90 -12.67
C ALA A 235 -11.88 -8.89 -11.31
N ILE A 236 -11.33 -8.17 -10.32
CA ILE A 236 -11.89 -8.06 -8.97
C ILE A 236 -13.32 -7.51 -9.02
N GLU A 237 -13.57 -6.44 -9.79
CA GLU A 237 -14.91 -5.87 -9.99
C GLU A 237 -15.89 -6.88 -10.57
N GLU A 238 -15.45 -7.75 -11.50
CA GLU A 238 -16.30 -8.81 -12.06
C GLU A 238 -16.57 -9.96 -11.07
N PHE A 239 -15.60 -10.34 -10.24
CA PHE A 239 -15.84 -11.29 -9.15
C PHE A 239 -16.83 -10.72 -8.12
N MET A 240 -16.67 -9.45 -7.72
CA MET A 240 -17.61 -8.79 -6.83
C MET A 240 -19.03 -8.81 -7.39
N LYS A 241 -19.22 -8.55 -8.69
CA LYS A 241 -20.54 -8.66 -9.36
C LYS A 241 -21.11 -10.08 -9.29
N ILE A 242 -20.31 -11.12 -9.53
CA ILE A 242 -20.74 -12.52 -9.42
C ILE A 242 -21.16 -12.85 -7.97
N MET A 243 -20.48 -12.27 -7.00
CA MET A 243 -20.74 -12.48 -5.57
C MET A 243 -21.83 -11.55 -4.99
N GLY A 244 -22.41 -10.66 -5.79
CA GLY A 244 -23.40 -9.68 -5.32
C GLY A 244 -22.82 -8.59 -4.40
N ILE A 245 -21.49 -8.42 -4.38
CA ILE A 245 -20.83 -7.37 -3.60
C ILE A 245 -20.95 -6.05 -4.37
N THR A 246 -21.53 -5.03 -3.75
CA THR A 246 -21.68 -3.71 -4.36
C THR A 246 -20.71 -2.72 -3.74
N TYR A 247 -20.25 -1.76 -4.55
CA TYR A 247 -19.23 -0.80 -4.15
C TYR A 247 -19.38 0.51 -4.93
N THR A 248 -18.73 1.55 -4.43
CA THR A 248 -18.50 2.80 -5.13
C THR A 248 -17.02 3.13 -5.15
N ARG A 249 -16.56 3.80 -6.21
CA ARG A 249 -15.22 4.39 -6.31
C ARG A 249 -15.30 5.79 -6.93
N ASN A 250 -14.41 6.68 -6.51
CA ASN A 250 -14.40 8.09 -6.93
C ASN A 250 -13.46 8.39 -8.11
N PHE A 251 -13.05 7.36 -8.86
CA PHE A 251 -12.19 7.48 -10.02
C PHE A 251 -12.75 6.64 -11.17
N LYS A 252 -12.36 6.93 -12.42
CA LYS A 252 -12.71 6.09 -13.57
C LYS A 252 -11.70 4.95 -13.69
N LEU A 253 -12.17 3.71 -13.86
CA LEU A 253 -11.31 2.57 -14.10
C LEU A 253 -10.76 2.62 -15.52
N ASP A 254 -9.68 3.37 -15.69
CA ASP A 254 -8.84 3.43 -16.88
C ASP A 254 -7.38 3.68 -16.49
N THR A 255 -6.45 3.48 -17.43
CA THR A 255 -5.02 3.56 -17.15
C THR A 255 -4.55 4.96 -16.77
N LYS A 256 -5.24 6.02 -17.20
CA LYS A 256 -4.87 7.41 -16.91
C LYS A 256 -5.15 7.75 -15.46
N ASP A 257 -6.35 7.47 -14.98
CA ASP A 257 -6.72 7.75 -13.60
C ASP A 257 -6.00 6.80 -12.63
N ILE A 258 -5.81 5.52 -13.00
CA ILE A 258 -4.97 4.60 -12.22
C ILE A 258 -3.54 5.12 -12.10
N SER A 259 -2.95 5.66 -13.17
CA SER A 259 -1.60 6.20 -13.11
C SER A 259 -1.47 7.32 -12.08
N LYS A 260 -2.44 8.24 -12.03
CA LYS A 260 -2.47 9.33 -11.03
C LYS A 260 -2.59 8.79 -9.61
N LEU A 261 -3.45 7.78 -9.40
CA LEU A 261 -3.61 7.16 -8.08
C LEU A 261 -2.33 6.47 -7.62
N LEU A 262 -1.58 5.84 -8.54
CA LEU A 262 -0.30 5.19 -8.25
C LEU A 262 0.86 6.17 -7.95
N GLU A 263 0.66 7.47 -8.17
CA GLU A 263 1.60 8.52 -7.78
C GLU A 263 1.38 8.97 -6.32
N ASN A 264 0.20 8.74 -5.75
CA ASN A 264 -0.10 9.07 -4.36
C ASN A 264 0.58 8.08 -3.41
N ASN A 265 1.62 8.54 -2.72
CA ASN A 265 2.39 7.71 -1.77
C ASN A 265 1.86 7.81 -0.33
N GLY A 266 0.81 8.60 -0.10
CA GLY A 266 0.24 8.81 1.23
C GLY A 266 1.15 9.59 2.18
N ASN A 267 0.93 9.38 3.49
CA ASN A 267 1.64 10.05 4.57
C ASN A 267 2.40 9.04 5.45
N LEU A 268 3.48 9.51 6.06
CA LEU A 268 4.25 8.80 7.08
C LEU A 268 4.23 9.62 8.38
N LYS A 269 3.71 9.01 9.45
CA LYS A 269 3.86 9.53 10.82
C LYS A 269 5.01 8.84 11.53
N ILE A 270 5.78 9.59 12.31
CA ILE A 270 6.88 9.05 13.11
C ILE A 270 6.74 9.52 14.56
N ASN A 271 6.67 8.58 15.50
CA ASN A 271 6.55 8.81 16.95
C ASN A 271 5.45 9.82 17.36
N ASP A 272 4.39 9.98 16.56
CA ASP A 272 3.31 10.97 16.72
C ASP A 272 3.72 12.45 16.76
N ASN A 273 4.98 12.76 16.46
CA ASN A 273 5.50 14.12 16.51
C ASN A 273 6.12 14.61 15.20
N ILE A 274 6.01 13.78 14.15
CA ILE A 274 6.41 14.06 12.79
C ILE A 274 5.31 13.53 11.86
N SER A 275 4.91 14.35 10.87
CA SER A 275 4.07 13.94 9.75
C SER A 275 4.72 14.37 8.44
N LEU A 276 4.85 13.44 7.50
CA LEU A 276 5.42 13.67 6.16
C LEU A 276 4.43 13.27 5.08
N ASN A 277 4.17 14.17 4.13
CA ASN A 277 3.56 13.80 2.86
C ASN A 277 4.63 13.18 1.93
N LEU A 278 4.39 11.95 1.47
CA LEU A 278 5.35 11.17 0.69
C LEU A 278 5.21 11.35 -0.84
N THR A 279 4.19 12.06 -1.32
CA THR A 279 3.87 12.11 -2.75
C THR A 279 4.88 12.95 -3.54
N ASN A 280 5.17 14.17 -3.08
CA ASN A 280 6.11 15.08 -3.73
C ASN A 280 7.47 15.20 -3.01
N ILE A 281 7.77 14.29 -2.10
CA ILE A 281 8.97 14.34 -1.26
C ILE A 281 10.27 14.15 -2.06
N LYS A 282 11.35 14.82 -1.65
CA LYS A 282 12.70 14.61 -2.19
C LYS A 282 13.22 13.22 -1.83
N LYS A 283 14.11 12.70 -2.68
CA LYS A 283 14.72 11.37 -2.50
C LYS A 283 15.59 11.25 -1.24
N TYR A 284 16.12 12.37 -0.73
CA TYR A 284 17.02 12.40 0.42
C TYR A 284 16.71 13.61 1.29
N LEU A 285 16.48 13.37 2.59
CA LEU A 285 16.33 14.42 3.60
C LEU A 285 17.45 14.28 4.64
N SER A 286 18.29 15.31 4.77
CA SER A 286 19.40 15.34 5.71
C SER A 286 19.00 15.90 7.08
N TYR A 287 19.77 15.57 8.12
CA TYR A 287 19.57 16.08 9.48
C TYR A 287 18.15 15.83 9.98
N PHE A 288 17.63 14.62 9.77
CA PHE A 288 16.24 14.29 10.07
C PHE A 288 16.09 13.85 11.53
N PRO A 289 15.31 14.56 12.37
CA PRO A 289 15.32 14.36 13.81
C PRO A 289 14.62 13.06 14.21
N LEU A 290 15.37 12.05 14.66
CA LEU A 290 14.84 10.75 15.06
C LEU A 290 15.39 10.31 16.41
N LYS A 291 14.74 9.34 17.06
CA LYS A 291 15.37 8.61 18.16
C LYS A 291 16.50 7.73 17.62
N SER A 292 17.50 7.41 18.44
CA SER A 292 18.56 6.46 18.07
C SER A 292 18.03 5.04 17.85
N LYS A 293 16.96 4.67 18.57
CA LYS A 293 16.28 3.37 18.51
C LYS A 293 14.77 3.52 18.72
N ASP A 294 14.05 2.44 18.43
CA ASP A 294 12.62 2.29 18.76
C ASP A 294 11.71 3.38 18.16
N ASN A 295 12.06 3.91 16.98
CA ASN A 295 11.15 4.79 16.22
C ASN A 295 9.94 3.99 15.75
N VAL A 296 8.74 4.51 16.00
CA VAL A 296 7.49 3.97 15.49
C VAL A 296 7.15 4.71 14.19
N LEU A 297 7.00 3.98 13.10
CA LEU A 297 6.67 4.51 11.78
C LEU A 297 5.32 3.98 11.33
N GLU A 298 4.38 4.88 11.06
CA GLU A 298 3.03 4.56 10.65
C GLU A 298 2.73 5.12 9.26
N PHE A 299 2.35 4.24 8.35
CA PHE A 299 2.08 4.58 6.96
C PHE A 299 0.58 4.63 6.72
N SER A 300 0.09 5.69 6.07
CA SER A 300 -1.29 5.71 5.59
C SER A 300 -1.47 4.83 4.35
N HIS A 301 -0.40 4.58 3.60
CA HIS A 301 -0.42 3.76 2.39
C HIS A 301 -0.24 2.27 2.76
N PRO A 302 -1.13 1.35 2.34
CA PRO A 302 -1.07 -0.08 2.71
C PRO A 302 0.26 -0.77 2.38
N LEU A 303 0.91 -0.37 1.29
CA LEU A 303 2.22 -0.91 0.90
C LEU A 303 3.42 -0.23 1.58
N GLY A 304 3.21 0.62 2.58
CA GLY A 304 4.27 1.33 3.28
C GLY A 304 5.20 0.41 4.08
N SER A 305 6.50 0.57 3.90
CA SER A 305 7.54 -0.12 4.67
C SER A 305 8.80 0.73 4.80
N PHE A 306 9.71 0.29 5.67
CA PHE A 306 11.01 0.94 5.81
C PHE A 306 12.13 -0.06 6.08
N GLU A 307 13.36 0.37 5.81
CA GLU A 307 14.59 -0.31 6.22
C GLU A 307 15.50 0.66 6.94
N LYS A 308 16.06 0.25 8.07
CA LYS A 308 17.15 0.99 8.71
C LYS A 308 18.48 0.40 8.28
N ILE A 309 19.34 1.21 7.66
CA ILE A 309 20.72 0.86 7.31
C ILE A 309 21.62 1.95 7.89
N ASN A 310 22.41 1.62 8.91
CA ASN A 310 23.18 2.58 9.70
C ASN A 310 22.28 3.73 10.19
N ASP A 311 22.60 4.98 9.85
CA ASP A 311 21.83 6.16 10.22
C ASP A 311 20.75 6.55 9.21
N LYS A 312 20.47 5.69 8.23
CA LYS A 312 19.49 5.96 7.17
C LYS A 312 18.23 5.13 7.36
N TYR A 313 17.08 5.80 7.33
CA TYR A 313 15.78 5.16 7.17
C TYR A 313 15.37 5.28 5.70
N ILE A 314 15.38 4.16 4.99
CA ILE A 314 14.94 4.07 3.59
C ILE A 314 13.44 3.76 3.60
N ILE A 315 12.65 4.65 3.04
CA ILE A 315 11.19 4.60 3.03
C ILE A 315 10.70 4.05 1.70
N TYR A 316 9.84 3.04 1.75
CA TYR A 316 9.32 2.34 0.58
C TYR A 316 7.79 2.41 0.51
N ILE A 317 7.27 2.49 -0.71
CA ILE A 317 5.87 2.16 -1.05
C ILE A 317 5.91 1.03 -2.07
N GLY A 318 5.52 -0.16 -1.64
CA GLY A 318 5.70 -1.37 -2.43
C GLY A 318 7.18 -1.63 -2.70
N ASN A 319 7.56 -1.73 -3.97
CA ASN A 319 8.95 -1.91 -4.40
C ASN A 319 9.67 -0.58 -4.71
N LYS A 320 9.02 0.58 -4.52
CA LYS A 320 9.58 1.89 -4.85
C LYS A 320 10.22 2.52 -3.61
N ILE A 321 11.49 2.94 -3.70
CA ILE A 321 12.10 3.84 -2.72
C ILE A 321 11.53 5.23 -2.94
N ILE A 322 10.90 5.79 -1.91
CA ILE A 322 10.28 7.12 -1.97
C ILE A 322 11.22 8.20 -1.44
N THR A 323 11.79 7.98 -0.25
CA THR A 323 12.77 8.89 0.34
C THR A 323 13.74 8.15 1.25
N THR A 324 14.90 8.75 1.51
CA THR A 324 15.84 8.32 2.54
C THR A 324 16.00 9.43 3.57
N LEU A 325 15.64 9.13 4.81
CA LEU A 325 15.83 10.03 5.94
C LEU A 325 17.21 9.76 6.54
N ASN A 326 18.12 10.71 6.44
CA ASN A 326 19.43 10.63 7.08
C ASN A 326 19.33 11.22 8.49
N SER A 327 19.43 10.34 9.48
CA SER A 327 19.07 10.64 10.86
C SER A 327 20.02 11.64 11.51
N GLN A 328 19.47 12.51 12.32
CA GLN A 328 20.16 13.19 13.40
C GLN A 328 19.45 12.80 14.69
N TYR A 329 20.18 12.19 15.62
CA TYR A 329 19.56 11.58 16.77
C TYR A 329 19.30 12.56 17.91
N PHE A 330 18.10 12.48 18.48
CA PHE A 330 17.66 13.27 19.62
C PHE A 330 16.91 12.40 20.63
N GLU A 331 16.94 12.80 21.90
CA GLU A 331 15.94 12.38 22.87
C GLU A 331 14.61 13.09 22.59
N LEU A 332 13.47 12.46 22.95
CA LEU A 332 12.17 13.10 22.89
C LEU A 332 11.89 13.90 24.17
N GLY A 333 11.30 15.08 24.04
CA GLY A 333 10.83 15.87 25.18
C GLY A 333 9.54 15.30 25.79
N SER A 334 9.43 15.27 27.12
CA SER A 334 8.25 14.78 27.86
C SER A 334 7.11 15.80 27.96
N ASP A 335 7.43 17.11 27.91
CA ASP A 335 6.50 18.21 28.18
C ASP A 335 6.49 19.23 27.03
N CYS A 336 6.30 18.72 25.82
CA CYS A 336 6.28 19.52 24.60
C CYS A 336 4.88 20.12 24.34
N PRO A 337 4.79 21.38 23.88
CA PRO A 337 3.52 21.96 23.48
C PRO A 337 2.86 21.14 22.37
N LYS A 338 1.55 20.92 22.50
CA LYS A 338 0.73 20.27 21.45
C LYS A 338 0.29 21.24 20.37
N TYR A 339 0.28 22.54 20.69
CA TYR A 339 -0.16 23.60 19.80
C TYR A 339 0.85 24.73 19.81
N PHE A 340 1.03 25.36 18.64
CA PHE A 340 1.86 26.54 18.47
C PHE A 340 1.04 27.68 17.90
N LYS A 341 1.23 28.87 18.46
CA LYS A 341 0.69 30.10 17.92
C LYS A 341 1.61 30.56 16.79
N VAL A 342 1.05 30.75 15.61
CA VAL A 342 1.81 31.16 14.41
C VAL A 342 1.11 32.33 13.76
N LYS A 343 1.85 33.40 13.52
CA LYS A 343 1.41 34.46 12.62
C LYS A 343 1.73 34.00 11.20
N VAL A 344 0.72 33.92 10.35
CA VAL A 344 0.81 33.53 8.95
C VAL A 344 0.30 34.71 8.14
N ASP A 345 1.16 35.28 7.32
CA ASP A 345 0.92 36.51 6.59
C ASP A 345 0.50 37.64 7.58
N LYS A 346 -0.78 38.02 7.57
CA LYS A 346 -1.35 39.07 8.46
C LYS A 346 -2.12 38.50 9.65
N ASP A 347 -2.47 37.22 9.62
CA ASP A 347 -3.37 36.59 10.58
C ASP A 347 -2.60 35.74 11.60
N ILE A 348 -3.21 35.54 12.77
CA ILE A 348 -2.64 34.71 13.82
C ILE A 348 -3.54 33.49 14.02
N GLY A 349 -2.93 32.30 13.88
CA GLY A 349 -3.59 31.02 14.11
C GLY A 349 -2.95 30.20 15.23
N ILE A 350 -3.65 29.14 15.63
CA ILE A 350 -3.15 28.11 16.55
C ILE A 350 -3.15 26.79 15.78
N PHE A 351 -1.99 26.14 15.73
CA PHE A 351 -1.75 24.98 14.89
C PHE A 351 -1.24 23.80 15.72
N GLU A 352 -1.68 22.58 15.41
CA GLU A 352 -1.16 21.36 16.04
C GLU A 352 0.33 21.16 15.74
N ASN A 353 1.05 20.53 16.66
CA ASN A 353 2.50 20.37 16.60
C ASN A 353 3.07 19.57 15.41
N THR A 354 2.21 18.90 14.63
CA THR A 354 2.57 18.15 13.41
C THR A 354 1.83 18.62 12.15
N SER A 355 1.15 19.76 12.23
CA SER A 355 0.35 20.29 11.13
C SER A 355 1.19 20.82 9.96
N GLU A 356 0.55 20.91 8.80
CA GLU A 356 1.02 21.67 7.64
C GLU A 356 0.42 23.08 7.66
N ILE A 357 1.24 24.10 7.48
CA ILE A 357 0.87 25.52 7.50
C ILE A 357 1.05 26.09 6.09
N SER A 358 -0.01 26.58 5.45
CA SER A 358 0.09 27.27 4.16
C SER A 358 0.42 28.75 4.36
N VAL A 359 1.40 29.26 3.63
CA VAL A 359 1.92 30.64 3.72
C VAL A 359 1.97 31.25 2.33
N ILE A 360 1.63 32.54 2.20
CA ILE A 360 1.75 33.28 0.93
C ILE A 360 2.98 34.18 0.97
N ASP A 361 3.09 35.01 2.01
CA ASP A 361 4.14 36.02 2.15
C ASP A 361 5.20 35.55 3.16
N ASP A 362 4.85 35.53 4.44
CA ASP A 362 5.76 35.23 5.54
C ASP A 362 5.06 34.53 6.71
N PHE A 363 5.85 33.89 7.56
CA PHE A 363 5.35 33.36 8.82
C PHE A 363 6.27 33.71 9.99
N ARG A 364 5.69 33.74 11.19
CA ARG A 364 6.39 33.94 12.45
C ARG A 364 5.83 33.01 13.52
N ILE A 365 6.70 32.17 14.06
CA ILE A 365 6.37 31.33 15.22
C ILE A 365 6.37 32.18 16.49
N LEU A 366 5.30 32.08 17.29
CA LEU A 366 5.13 32.81 18.55
C LEU A 366 5.12 31.81 19.71
N THR A 367 6.29 31.61 20.33
CA THR A 367 6.47 30.72 21.49
C THR A 367 7.34 31.36 22.57
N ASP A 368 7.18 30.90 23.82
CA ASP A 368 8.03 31.31 24.94
C ASP A 368 9.49 30.83 24.81
N SER A 369 10.36 31.37 25.66
CA SER A 369 11.81 31.13 25.63
C SER A 369 12.25 29.72 26.02
N SER A 370 11.36 28.90 26.61
CA SER A 370 11.66 27.50 26.93
C SER A 370 11.69 26.61 25.68
N ILE A 371 11.12 27.07 24.56
CA ILE A 371 11.08 26.37 23.29
C ILE A 371 12.03 27.02 22.29
N ARG A 372 13.01 26.23 21.82
CA ARG A 372 13.86 26.62 20.70
C ARG A 372 13.20 26.21 19.39
N VAL A 373 13.07 27.17 18.49
CA VAL A 373 12.54 26.99 17.13
C VAL A 373 13.71 26.97 16.15
N ASN A 374 13.68 26.04 15.20
CA ASN A 374 14.66 25.89 14.13
C ASN A 374 13.93 25.69 12.79
N VAL A 375 13.99 26.68 11.91
CA VAL A 375 13.47 26.66 10.56
C VAL A 375 14.56 26.17 9.64
N ILE A 376 14.44 24.94 9.16
CA ILE A 376 15.49 24.28 8.40
C ILE A 376 15.70 24.99 7.05
N GLY A 377 16.88 25.58 6.90
CA GLY A 377 17.28 26.34 5.71
C GLY A 377 17.33 27.85 5.95
N TYR A 378 16.81 28.33 7.07
CA TYR A 378 17.01 29.70 7.54
C TYR A 378 18.18 29.75 8.55
N LYS A 379 18.76 30.94 8.73
CA LYS A 379 19.80 31.16 9.74
C LYS A 379 19.68 32.57 10.31
N SER A 380 19.24 32.66 11.56
CA SER A 380 19.27 33.93 12.31
C SER A 380 20.69 34.43 12.54
N LYS A 381 20.89 35.76 12.44
CA LYS A 381 22.18 36.41 12.73
C LYS A 381 22.45 36.56 14.23
N ASN A 382 21.39 36.74 15.03
CA ASN A 382 21.50 37.25 16.41
C ASN A 382 20.91 36.31 17.46
N SER A 383 20.31 35.18 17.08
CA SER A 383 19.64 34.27 18.01
C SER A 383 19.87 32.82 17.64
N LYS A 384 19.92 31.95 18.66
CA LYS A 384 19.92 30.48 18.52
C LYS A 384 18.51 29.92 18.27
N SER A 385 17.46 30.68 18.59
CA SER A 385 16.06 30.33 18.35
C SER A 385 15.46 31.29 17.33
N GLU A 386 14.67 30.75 16.42
CA GLU A 386 14.05 31.52 15.33
C GLU A 386 12.58 31.87 15.63
N SER A 387 12.19 31.79 16.91
CA SER A 387 10.92 32.32 17.41
C SER A 387 10.88 33.85 17.30
N GLY A 388 9.72 34.41 16.95
CA GLY A 388 9.49 35.86 16.88
C GLY A 388 10.03 36.56 15.63
N ILE A 389 10.58 35.82 14.67
CA ILE A 389 11.14 36.36 13.41
C ILE A 389 10.14 36.13 12.27
N ASP A 390 9.90 37.13 11.42
CA ASP A 390 9.16 36.95 10.15
C ASP A 390 10.11 36.32 9.13
N ILE A 391 9.70 35.20 8.54
CA ILE A 391 10.50 34.42 7.59
C ILE A 391 9.67 34.22 6.31
N ALA A 392 10.16 34.79 5.21
CA ALA A 392 9.61 34.62 3.86
C ALA A 392 10.35 33.53 3.08
N HIS A 393 9.77 33.06 1.96
CA HIS A 393 10.32 31.97 1.14
C HIS A 393 11.76 32.24 0.68
N GLU A 394 12.03 33.48 0.26
CA GLU A 394 13.32 33.90 -0.32
C GLU A 394 14.46 33.87 0.70
N ALA A 395 14.13 33.93 2.00
CA ALA A 395 15.11 33.88 3.08
C ALA A 395 15.58 32.44 3.39
N ILE A 396 14.90 31.43 2.88
CA ILE A 396 15.18 30.01 3.17
C ILE A 396 15.97 29.38 2.02
N VAL A 397 17.07 28.71 2.35
CA VAL A 397 17.89 28.03 1.35
C VAL A 397 17.16 26.81 0.79
N LYS A 398 16.68 26.93 -0.46
CA LYS A 398 15.82 25.96 -1.17
C LYS A 398 16.29 24.50 -1.16
N ARG A 399 17.60 24.24 -1.10
CA ARG A 399 18.13 22.87 -1.01
C ARG A 399 17.60 22.09 0.20
N PHE A 400 17.21 22.78 1.27
CA PHE A 400 16.66 22.19 2.50
C PHE A 400 15.15 21.96 2.48
N SER A 401 14.45 22.32 1.39
CA SER A 401 13.04 21.94 1.23
C SER A 401 12.88 20.43 1.30
N ILE A 402 11.71 19.97 1.73
CA ILE A 402 11.40 18.53 1.80
C ILE A 402 10.79 18.02 0.50
N ASP A 403 10.19 18.89 -0.30
CA ASP A 403 9.50 18.59 -1.55
C ASP A 403 10.36 18.94 -2.76
N LYS A 404 10.02 18.36 -3.91
CA LYS A 404 10.74 18.57 -5.18
C LYS A 404 10.52 19.97 -5.76
N ASP A 405 9.40 20.63 -5.44
CA ASP A 405 9.06 21.95 -5.96
C ASP A 405 9.68 23.10 -5.14
N GLU A 406 10.44 22.76 -4.09
CA GLU A 406 11.16 23.72 -3.25
C GLU A 406 10.27 24.68 -2.48
N LYS A 407 9.06 24.23 -2.11
CA LYS A 407 8.02 25.03 -1.45
C LYS A 407 7.73 24.64 -0.01
N VAL A 408 8.20 23.48 0.44
CA VAL A 408 7.85 22.94 1.76
C VAL A 408 9.08 22.82 2.65
N PHE A 409 9.03 23.42 3.83
CA PHE A 409 10.17 23.49 4.77
C PHE A 409 9.78 23.02 6.17
N ARG A 410 10.76 22.48 6.89
CA ARG A 410 10.58 21.97 8.26
C ARG A 410 10.73 23.10 9.27
N VAL A 411 9.81 23.16 10.22
CA VAL A 411 9.96 23.93 11.46
C VAL A 411 10.04 22.94 12.61
N GLU A 412 11.22 22.85 13.22
CA GLU A 412 11.52 21.90 14.28
C GLU A 412 11.53 22.60 15.65
N TYR A 413 10.91 21.94 16.62
CA TYR A 413 10.74 22.45 17.98
C TYR A 413 11.56 21.64 18.96
N TYR A 414 12.25 22.32 19.88
CA TYR A 414 13.11 21.68 20.87
C TYR A 414 12.89 22.27 22.26
N LYS A 415 12.85 21.42 23.29
CA LYS A 415 12.80 21.81 24.69
C LYS A 415 13.94 21.13 25.44
N ASN A 416 14.77 21.89 26.15
CA ASN A 416 15.94 21.36 26.88
C ASN A 416 16.86 20.48 26.00
N ASN A 417 17.12 20.90 24.76
CA ASN A 417 17.88 20.15 23.73
C ASN A 417 17.28 18.81 23.28
N LYS A 418 16.04 18.50 23.69
CA LYS A 418 15.28 17.34 23.24
C LYS A 418 14.35 17.73 22.11
N PHE A 419 14.17 16.85 21.12
CA PHE A 419 13.25 17.06 20.01
C PHE A 419 11.81 16.92 20.51
N CYS A 420 10.98 17.92 20.20
CA CYS A 420 9.56 17.91 20.52
C CYS A 420 8.74 17.42 19.35
N SER A 421 8.76 18.18 18.26
CA SER A 421 7.87 17.99 17.12
C SER A 421 8.38 18.73 15.90
N MET A 422 7.78 18.44 14.76
CA MET A 422 8.04 19.12 13.50
C MET A 422 6.74 19.48 12.78
N GLN A 423 6.59 20.76 12.43
CA GLN A 423 5.57 21.25 11.51
C GLN A 423 6.16 21.45 10.11
N MET A 424 5.29 21.47 9.11
CA MET A 424 5.65 21.83 7.74
C MET A 424 5.09 23.19 7.38
N VAL A 425 5.90 24.02 6.72
CA VAL A 425 5.46 25.29 6.13
C VAL A 425 5.48 25.16 4.62
N HIS A 426 4.34 25.44 3.99
CA HIS A 426 4.08 25.31 2.56
C HIS A 426 3.88 26.71 1.94
N PHE A 427 4.87 27.18 1.21
CA PHE A 427 4.76 28.43 0.45
C PHE A 427 3.97 28.20 -0.85
N ARG A 428 3.01 29.08 -1.16
CA ARG A 428 2.12 28.92 -2.33
C ARG A 428 2.61 29.62 -3.57
#